data_AF-A0A1I2HTE8-F1
#
_entry.id   AF-A0A1I2HTE8-F1
#
_cell.length_a   1.000
_cell.length_b   1.000
_cell.length_c   1.000
_cell.angle_alpha   90.00
_cell.angle_beta   90.00
_cell.angle_gamma   90.00
#
_symmetry.space_group_name_H-M   'P 1'
#
loop_
_entity.id
_entity.type
_entity.pdbx_description
1 polymer ?
#
loop_
_entity_poly.entity_id
_entity_poly.type
_entity_poly.pdbx_seq_one_letter_code
_entity_poly.pdbx_strand_id
1 'polypeptide(L)'
;MATKDLTLTPLFDGLLSFQIDGVEVDLHNEYDCRAVSLEKNALRLSFIHVSTSQPIIILFKDAVLCVLSFDPSSPDSTLDLFYRGRFEEGENVLSTYDQQGRSYYYLSFYNGSEIQLLARSVTASFT
;
A
#
# COMPACT_ATOMS: atom_id res chain seq x y z
N MET A 1 -4.57 19.53 -2.54
CA MET A 1 -4.70 18.44 -1.54
C MET A 1 -3.32 18.01 -1.13
N ALA A 2 -3.09 17.90 0.17
CA ALA A 2 -1.81 17.49 0.72
C ALA A 2 -1.50 16.05 0.29
N THR A 3 -0.31 15.81 -0.25
CA THR A 3 0.11 14.51 -0.77
C THR A 3 1.53 14.20 -0.31
N LYS A 4 1.78 12.96 0.09
CA LYS A 4 3.11 12.41 0.36
C LYS A 4 3.47 11.38 -0.72
N ASP A 5 4.65 11.51 -1.30
CA ASP A 5 5.26 10.48 -2.15
C ASP A 5 5.94 9.43 -1.27
N LEU A 6 5.61 8.16 -1.50
CA LEU A 6 6.13 6.98 -0.80
C LEU A 6 7.00 6.09 -1.71
N THR A 7 7.19 6.47 -2.98
CA THR A 7 7.79 5.64 -4.04
C THR A 7 9.24 5.23 -3.74
N LEU A 8 10.03 6.12 -3.15
CA LEU A 8 11.47 5.94 -2.93
C LEU A 8 11.81 5.60 -1.47
N THR A 9 10.84 5.04 -0.74
CA THR A 9 11.08 4.54 0.61
C THR A 9 12.15 3.43 0.57
N PRO A 10 13.08 3.38 1.55
CA PRO A 10 14.08 2.32 1.61
C PRO A 10 13.45 0.93 1.63
N LEU A 11 14.21 -0.06 1.19
CA LEU A 11 13.73 -1.44 1.17
C LEU A 11 13.50 -1.93 2.60
N PHE A 12 12.37 -2.60 2.80
CA PHE A 12 11.93 -3.18 4.07
C PHE A 12 11.60 -2.17 5.18
N ASP A 13 11.71 -0.87 4.91
CA ASP A 13 11.20 0.15 5.82
C ASP A 13 9.67 0.14 5.80
N GLY A 14 9.08 0.21 6.99
CA GLY A 14 7.63 0.24 7.19
C GLY A 14 7.00 1.51 6.63
N LEU A 15 5.93 1.33 5.86
CA LEU A 15 5.10 2.37 5.25
C LEU A 15 3.76 2.56 5.97
N LEU A 16 3.62 1.99 7.17
CA LEU A 16 2.42 2.11 8.00
C LEU A 16 2.29 3.51 8.61
N SER A 17 3.40 4.18 8.89
CA SER A 17 3.40 5.50 9.51
C SER A 17 4.18 6.51 8.69
N PHE A 18 3.60 7.68 8.46
CA PHE A 18 4.23 8.78 7.71
C PHE A 18 3.58 10.12 8.05
N GLN A 19 4.10 11.21 7.50
CA GLN A 19 3.55 12.56 7.67
C GLN A 19 3.08 13.16 6.34
N ILE A 20 1.91 13.83 6.39
CA ILE A 20 1.35 14.65 5.31
C ILE A 20 1.11 16.06 5.90
N ASP A 21 1.81 17.07 5.38
CA ASP A 21 1.69 18.49 5.82
C ASP A 21 1.76 18.68 7.35
N GLY A 22 2.64 17.91 8.01
CA GLY A 22 2.84 17.98 9.47
C GLY A 22 1.81 17.19 10.30
N VAL A 23 0.84 16.56 9.65
CA VAL A 23 -0.09 15.62 10.29
C VAL A 23 0.52 14.22 10.22
N GLU A 24 0.65 13.59 11.38
CA GLU A 24 1.04 12.18 11.49
C GLU A 24 -0.11 11.28 11.07
N VAL A 25 0.22 10.24 10.33
CA VAL A 25 -0.72 9.21 9.86
C VAL A 25 -0.15 7.88 10.32
N ASP A 26 -0.96 7.11 11.07
CA ASP A 26 -0.68 5.72 11.41
C ASP A 26 -1.77 4.80 10.85
N LEU A 27 -1.48 4.17 9.70
CA LEU A 27 -2.43 3.30 9.01
C LEU A 27 -2.81 2.04 9.80
N HIS A 28 -1.99 1.61 10.76
CA HIS A 28 -2.25 0.41 11.56
C HIS A 28 -3.16 0.72 12.74
N ASN A 29 -2.86 1.80 13.48
CA ASN A 29 -3.55 2.12 14.73
C ASN A 29 -4.75 3.05 14.56
N GLU A 30 -4.73 3.93 13.55
CA GLU A 30 -5.70 5.04 13.47
C GLU A 30 -6.68 4.91 12.32
N TYR A 31 -6.48 3.95 11.40
CA TYR A 31 -7.25 3.84 10.16
C TYR A 31 -7.73 2.42 9.87
N ASP A 32 -8.94 2.32 9.33
CA ASP A 32 -9.49 1.08 8.77
C ASP A 32 -9.45 1.11 7.25
N CYS A 33 -9.03 0.02 6.61
CA CYS A 33 -9.11 -0.10 5.15
C CYS A 33 -10.55 -0.42 4.72
N ARG A 34 -11.25 0.55 4.14
CA ARG A 34 -12.66 0.41 3.77
C ARG A 34 -12.89 -0.10 2.35
N ALA A 35 -11.91 0.09 1.47
CA ALA A 35 -12.02 -0.39 0.09
C ALA A 35 -10.65 -0.62 -0.55
N VAL A 36 -10.59 -1.68 -1.34
CA VAL A 36 -9.52 -1.97 -2.29
C VAL A 36 -10.15 -1.95 -3.68
N SER A 37 -9.68 -1.07 -4.57
CA SER A 37 -10.16 -1.02 -5.95
C SER A 37 -9.01 -1.01 -6.94
N LEU A 38 -9.18 -1.75 -8.03
CA LEU A 38 -8.27 -1.77 -9.16
C LEU A 38 -9.00 -1.18 -10.36
N GLU A 39 -8.49 -0.06 -10.87
CA GLU A 39 -9.02 0.58 -12.08
C GLU A 39 -7.89 0.86 -13.07
N LYS A 40 -8.02 0.31 -14.28
CA LYS A 40 -6.97 0.35 -15.30
C LYS A 40 -5.66 -0.24 -14.75
N ASN A 41 -4.64 0.59 -14.56
CA ASN A 41 -3.34 0.21 -14.00
C ASN A 41 -3.07 0.96 -12.68
N ALA A 42 -4.11 1.15 -11.86
CA ALA A 42 -3.95 1.77 -10.56
C ALA A 42 -4.67 0.97 -9.49
N LEU A 43 -3.94 0.59 -8.44
CA LEU A 43 -4.52 0.03 -7.23
C LEU A 43 -4.73 1.16 -6.23
N ARG A 44 -5.96 1.28 -5.73
CA ARG A 44 -6.36 2.28 -4.75
C ARG A 44 -6.80 1.56 -3.48
N LEU A 45 -6.18 1.94 -2.37
CA LEU A 45 -6.60 1.56 -1.02
C LEU A 45 -7.22 2.80 -0.38
N SER A 46 -8.46 2.68 0.07
CA SER A 46 -9.18 3.78 0.72
C SER A 46 -9.34 3.46 2.20
N PHE A 47 -8.83 4.35 3.03
CA PHE A 47 -8.83 4.22 4.48
C PHE A 47 -9.67 5.33 5.11
N ILE A 48 -10.24 5.06 6.28
CA ILE A 48 -10.98 6.05 7.08
C ILE A 48 -10.42 6.03 8.49
N HIS A 49 -10.10 7.23 9.02
CA HIS A 49 -9.65 7.36 10.40
C HIS A 49 -10.75 6.95 11.37
N VAL A 50 -10.45 6.05 12.30
CA VAL A 50 -11.40 5.44 13.23
C VAL A 50 -12.13 6.44 14.13
N SER A 51 -11.51 7.58 14.48
CA SER A 51 -12.10 8.57 15.40
C SER A 51 -12.67 9.80 14.69
N THR A 52 -12.00 10.28 13.64
CA THR A 52 -12.37 11.55 12.98
C THR A 52 -13.17 11.35 11.70
N SER A 53 -13.28 10.10 11.22
CA SER A 53 -13.78 9.77 9.89
C SER A 53 -13.03 10.44 8.73
N GLN A 54 -11.85 11.02 8.97
CA GLN A 54 -11.05 11.65 7.92
C GLN A 54 -10.54 10.57 6.94
N PRO A 55 -10.88 10.66 5.65
CA PRO A 55 -10.39 9.73 4.64
C PRO A 55 -8.93 9.98 4.25
N ILE A 56 -8.23 8.89 3.94
CA ILE A 56 -6.92 8.89 3.28
C ILE A 56 -6.89 7.83 2.17
N ILE A 57 -6.19 8.12 1.08
CA ILE A 57 -5.98 7.19 -0.03
C ILE A 57 -4.50 6.83 -0.10
N ILE A 58 -4.20 5.55 -0.27
CA ILE A 58 -2.92 5.07 -0.82
C ILE A 58 -3.16 4.66 -2.27
N LEU A 59 -2.43 5.28 -3.19
CA LEU A 59 -2.58 5.06 -4.63
C LEU A 59 -1.27 4.54 -5.23
N PHE A 60 -1.35 3.35 -5.81
CA PHE A 60 -0.29 2.75 -6.61
C PHE A 60 -0.58 2.99 -8.09
N LYS A 61 0.32 3.65 -8.82
CA LYS A 61 0.17 3.93 -10.26
C LYS A 61 1.07 3.04 -11.10
N ASP A 62 0.58 2.72 -12.29
CA ASP A 62 1.22 1.74 -13.18
C ASP A 62 1.44 0.42 -12.43
N ALA A 63 0.36 -0.06 -11.81
CA ALA A 63 0.34 -1.20 -10.91
C ALA A 63 0.08 -2.50 -11.66
N VAL A 64 0.83 -3.54 -11.31
CA VAL A 64 0.61 -4.93 -11.72
C VAL A 64 0.49 -5.79 -10.48
N LEU A 65 -0.67 -6.41 -10.29
CA LEU A 65 -0.92 -7.33 -9.19
C LEU A 65 -0.15 -8.63 -9.42
N CYS A 66 0.61 -9.04 -8.40
CA CYS A 66 1.25 -10.35 -8.32
C CYS A 66 0.37 -11.30 -7.51
N VAL A 67 -0.14 -10.83 -6.38
CA VAL A 67 -1.06 -11.56 -5.50
C VAL A 67 -2.14 -10.61 -5.01
N LEU A 68 -3.38 -11.07 -5.03
CA LEU A 68 -4.52 -10.40 -4.41
C LEU A 68 -5.36 -11.46 -3.68
N SER A 69 -5.15 -11.56 -2.39
CA SER A 69 -5.99 -12.33 -1.47
C SER A 69 -6.61 -11.34 -0.51
N PHE A 70 -7.83 -10.91 -0.78
CA PHE A 70 -8.52 -9.93 0.06
C PHE A 70 -9.93 -10.41 0.35
N ASP A 71 -10.27 -10.57 1.63
CA ASP A 71 -11.61 -10.88 2.07
C ASP A 71 -12.39 -9.60 2.41
N PRO A 72 -13.28 -9.12 1.52
CA PRO A 72 -14.07 -7.92 1.76
C PRO A 72 -15.14 -8.11 2.85
N SER A 73 -15.40 -9.35 3.28
CA SER A 73 -16.38 -9.67 4.32
C SER A 73 -15.78 -9.70 5.73
N SER A 74 -14.45 -9.66 5.82
CA SER A 74 -13.77 -9.63 7.11
C SER A 74 -14.09 -8.34 7.88
N PRO A 75 -14.48 -8.44 9.16
CA PRO A 75 -14.68 -7.25 9.99
C PRO A 75 -13.35 -6.56 10.34
N ASP A 76 -12.25 -7.31 10.30
CA ASP A 76 -10.91 -6.81 10.52
C ASP A 76 -10.27 -6.46 9.19
N SER A 77 -9.95 -5.18 9.02
CA SER A 77 -9.33 -4.58 7.83
C SER A 77 -8.07 -3.80 8.18
N THR A 78 -7.51 -4.07 9.36
CA THR A 78 -6.29 -3.42 9.85
C THR A 78 -5.10 -3.89 9.03
N LEU A 79 -4.36 -2.92 8.49
CA LEU A 79 -3.15 -3.17 7.73
C LEU A 79 -2.00 -3.45 8.71
N ASP A 80 -1.44 -4.66 8.66
CA ASP A 80 -0.42 -5.14 9.60
C ASP A 80 1.00 -4.90 9.09
N LEU A 81 1.25 -5.13 7.80
CA LEU A 81 2.52 -4.83 7.16
C LEU A 81 2.29 -4.03 5.88
N PHE A 82 3.18 -3.09 5.64
CA PHE A 82 3.28 -2.39 4.37
C PHE A 82 4.73 -1.97 4.18
N TYR A 83 5.39 -2.46 3.14
CA TYR A 83 6.76 -2.07 2.82
C TYR A 83 7.08 -2.25 1.34
N ARG A 84 8.15 -1.58 0.90
CA ARG A 84 8.77 -1.81 -0.40
C ARG A 84 9.80 -2.94 -0.28
N GLY A 85 9.69 -3.97 -1.11
CA GLY A 85 10.46 -5.20 -0.97
C GLY A 85 11.25 -5.61 -2.20
N ARG A 86 11.50 -6.92 -2.28
CA ARG A 86 12.13 -7.60 -3.42
C ARG A 86 11.28 -8.81 -3.79
N PHE A 87 11.42 -9.26 -5.03
CA PHE A 87 10.74 -10.44 -5.57
C PHE A 87 11.72 -11.31 -6.36
N GLU A 88 11.36 -12.57 -6.56
CA GLU A 88 12.15 -13.48 -7.39
C GLU A 88 11.79 -13.31 -8.88
N GLU A 89 12.82 -13.14 -9.71
CA GLU A 89 12.71 -13.05 -11.16
C GLU A 89 13.37 -14.28 -11.81
N GLY A 90 12.61 -15.39 -11.91
CA GLY A 90 13.14 -16.67 -12.36
C GLY A 90 13.85 -17.44 -11.24
N GLU A 91 14.79 -18.31 -11.59
CA GLU A 91 15.48 -19.15 -10.61
C GLU A 91 16.59 -18.37 -9.88
N ASN A 92 16.39 -18.12 -8.58
CA ASN A 92 17.37 -17.54 -7.66
C ASN A 92 17.87 -16.10 -7.98
N VAL A 93 17.14 -15.33 -8.77
CA VAL A 93 17.45 -13.91 -9.01
C VAL A 93 16.50 -13.04 -8.20
N LEU A 94 17.04 -12.22 -7.30
CA LEU A 94 16.24 -11.27 -6.52
C LEU A 94 16.32 -9.88 -7.14
N SER A 95 15.15 -9.35 -7.51
CA SER A 95 14.99 -8.03 -8.11
C SER A 95 14.17 -7.11 -7.21
N THR A 96 14.49 -5.82 -7.22
CA THR A 96 13.74 -4.76 -6.49
C THR A 96 12.90 -3.91 -7.45
N TYR A 97 13.21 -3.99 -8.74
CA TYR A 97 12.48 -3.38 -9.83
C TYR A 97 12.29 -4.41 -10.93
N ASP A 98 11.19 -4.31 -11.66
CA ASP A 98 11.05 -5.03 -12.92
C ASP A 98 11.71 -4.28 -14.10
N GLN A 99 11.64 -4.89 -15.28
CA GLN A 99 12.19 -4.32 -16.52
C GLN A 99 11.54 -2.99 -16.94
N GLN A 100 10.42 -2.61 -16.34
CA GLN A 100 9.69 -1.37 -16.61
C GLN A 100 9.98 -0.30 -15.55
N GLY A 101 10.80 -0.62 -14.54
CA GLY A 101 11.18 0.26 -13.43
C GLY A 101 10.13 0.34 -12.31
N ARG A 102 9.21 -0.63 -12.22
CA ARG A 102 8.22 -0.70 -11.14
C ARG A 102 8.83 -1.38 -9.92
N SER A 103 8.66 -0.77 -8.74
CA SER A 103 9.08 -1.34 -7.46
C SER A 103 8.07 -2.36 -6.95
N TYR A 104 8.55 -3.38 -6.24
CA TYR A 104 7.69 -4.35 -5.56
C TYR A 104 7.26 -3.85 -4.18
N TYR A 105 5.99 -4.08 -3.87
CA TYR A 105 5.35 -3.76 -2.61
C TYR A 105 4.63 -4.99 -2.05
N TYR A 106 4.73 -5.14 -0.73
CA TYR A 106 4.03 -6.15 0.03
C TYR A 106 3.14 -5.48 1.07
N LEU A 107 1.89 -5.92 1.12
CA LEU A 107 0.92 -5.52 2.12
C LEU A 107 0.29 -6.79 2.72
N SER A 108 0.17 -6.82 4.05
CA SER A 108 -0.61 -7.84 4.74
C SER A 108 -1.56 -7.19 5.73
N PHE A 109 -2.72 -7.80 5.88
CA PHE A 109 -3.75 -7.39 6.84
C PHE A 109 -3.82 -8.41 7.97
N TYR A 110 -4.26 -7.97 9.14
CA TYR A 110 -4.32 -8.81 10.34
C TYR A 110 -5.22 -10.03 10.16
N ASN A 111 -6.24 -9.93 9.31
CA ASN A 111 -7.14 -11.04 8.94
C ASN A 111 -6.50 -12.11 8.02
N GLY A 112 -5.22 -11.98 7.67
CA GLY A 112 -4.51 -12.88 6.75
C GLY A 112 -4.67 -12.54 5.26
N SER A 113 -5.38 -11.46 4.92
CA SER A 113 -5.40 -10.95 3.55
C SER A 113 -4.02 -10.41 3.18
N GLU A 114 -3.63 -10.57 1.92
CA GLU A 114 -2.36 -10.08 1.39
C GLU A 114 -2.51 -9.48 -0.01
N ILE A 115 -1.73 -8.45 -0.26
CA ILE A 115 -1.59 -7.83 -1.58
C ILE A 115 -0.12 -7.70 -1.89
N GLN A 116 0.29 -8.27 -3.02
CA GLN A 116 1.63 -8.16 -3.55
C GLN A 116 1.55 -7.56 -4.94
N LEU A 117 2.32 -6.52 -5.21
CA LEU A 117 2.23 -5.81 -6.48
C LEU A 117 3.53 -5.12 -6.88
N LEU A 118 3.67 -4.89 -8.17
CA LEU A 118 4.65 -3.98 -8.76
C LEU A 118 3.97 -2.64 -9.04
N ALA A 119 4.60 -1.52 -8.73
CA ALA A 119 4.09 -0.19 -9.06
C ALA A 119 5.21 0.80 -9.40
N ARG A 120 4.96 1.74 -10.32
CA ARG A 120 5.92 2.79 -10.68
C ARG A 120 5.97 3.88 -9.63
N SER A 121 4.83 4.23 -9.05
CA SER A 121 4.77 5.22 -7.97
C SER A 121 3.68 4.91 -6.97
N VAL A 122 3.90 5.39 -5.74
CA VAL A 122 2.99 5.23 -4.61
C VAL A 122 2.85 6.57 -3.91
N THR A 123 1.60 7.02 -3.71
CA THR A 123 1.31 8.28 -3.03
C THR A 123 0.24 8.11 -1.97
N ALA A 124 0.38 8.82 -0.86
CA ALA A 124 -0.65 8.96 0.16
C ALA A 124 -1.23 10.37 0.14
N SER A 125 -2.56 10.52 0.24
CA SER A 125 -3.20 11.84 0.25
C SER A 125 -4.49 11.84 1.06
N PHE A 126 -4.73 12.91 1.83
CA PHE A 126 -6.06 13.22 2.34
C PHE A 126 -7.00 13.60 1.20
N THR A 127 -8.28 13.24 1.31
CA THR A 127 -9.33 13.63 0.37
C THR A 127 -10.26 14.68 0.93
#